data_AF-A0A256ZPM2-F1
#
_entry.id   AF-A0A256ZPM2-F1
#
_cell.length_a   1.000
_cell.length_b   1.000
_cell.length_c   1.000
_cell.angle_alpha   90.00
_cell.angle_beta   90.00
_cell.angle_gamma   90.00
#
_symmetry.space_group_name_H-M   'P 1'
#
loop_
_entity.id
_entity.type
_entity.pdbx_description
1 polymer ?
#
loop_
_entity_poly.entity_id
_entity_poly.type
_entity_poly.pdbx_seq_one_letter_code
_entity_poly.pdbx_strand_id
1 'polypeptide(L)'
;MDGGNKGQASIEMIVTIGIILIIFIICLIFSQTKIKESNEYTMLLDAKRVCNSVADNIDTIAEQGPGYYRYISIPNTIRGGYDYRMVTYSKFVQIEWDNPTYSPWSTQIITQNVNFCCNGVCNGTDKDDTAEGTKDKLSKGLYLKNKVFNEGGKIFVTCHMPELRFFEETFLPTGAEDGENITARIDVVNFGPVDASNFGIRFTHVESGIQNTFPVNLLKADTTMIARADFNITACGKTCGNYTIELDFDNNVSESIESNNNLTLEVACI
;
A
#
# COMPACT_ATOMS: atom_id res chain seq x y z
N MET A 1 -63.57 -42.98 -52.55
CA MET A 1 -63.32 -41.80 -51.71
C MET A 1 -62.01 -42.05 -51.01
N ASP A 2 -60.92 -41.58 -51.60
CA ASP A 2 -59.61 -41.64 -50.95
C ASP A 2 -58.90 -40.33 -51.28
N GLY A 3 -58.71 -39.52 -50.26
CA GLY A 3 -58.42 -38.10 -50.39
C GLY A 3 -58.19 -37.50 -49.02
N GLY A 4 -57.15 -37.96 -48.34
CA GLY A 4 -56.81 -37.43 -47.02
C GLY A 4 -55.51 -38.01 -46.50
N ASN A 5 -54.36 -37.64 -47.07
CA ASN A 5 -53.06 -37.85 -46.40
C ASN A 5 -51.88 -37.01 -46.93
N LYS A 6 -52.10 -36.05 -47.84
CA LYS A 6 -51.00 -35.21 -48.36
C LYS A 6 -50.75 -33.91 -47.56
N GLY A 7 -51.65 -33.53 -46.65
CA GLY A 7 -51.49 -32.34 -45.79
C GLY A 7 -50.88 -32.63 -44.41
N GLN A 8 -50.95 -33.87 -43.93
CA GLN A 8 -50.52 -34.24 -42.57
C GLN A 8 -48.98 -34.31 -42.44
N ALA A 9 -48.30 -34.87 -43.44
CA ALA A 9 -46.83 -34.98 -43.44
C ALA A 9 -46.13 -33.60 -43.45
N SER A 10 -46.76 -32.58 -44.05
CA SER A 10 -46.20 -31.21 -44.06
C SER A 10 -46.32 -30.53 -42.69
N ILE A 11 -47.38 -30.80 -41.93
CA ILE A 11 -47.59 -30.21 -40.61
C ILE A 11 -46.67 -30.89 -39.58
N GLU A 12 -46.55 -32.23 -39.63
CA GLU A 12 -45.65 -32.98 -38.75
C GLU A 12 -44.18 -32.57 -38.94
N MET A 13 -43.75 -32.30 -40.18
CA MET A 13 -42.39 -31.81 -40.45
C MET A 13 -42.17 -30.40 -39.90
N ILE A 14 -43.12 -29.47 -40.08
CA ILE A 14 -43.03 -28.10 -39.53
C ILE A 14 -42.99 -28.12 -38.00
N VAL A 15 -43.85 -28.94 -37.37
CA VAL A 15 -43.88 -29.11 -35.91
C VAL A 15 -42.56 -29.69 -35.40
N THR A 16 -42.01 -30.70 -36.08
CA THR A 16 -40.73 -31.33 -35.70
C THR A 16 -39.57 -30.34 -35.78
N ILE A 17 -39.48 -29.56 -36.87
CA ILE A 17 -38.45 -28.52 -37.01
C ILE A 17 -38.63 -27.44 -35.94
N GLY A 18 -39.87 -27.02 -35.66
CA GLY A 18 -40.16 -26.06 -34.60
C GLY A 18 -39.69 -26.52 -33.22
N ILE A 19 -39.93 -27.78 -32.87
CA ILE A 19 -39.47 -28.37 -31.59
C ILE A 19 -37.93 -28.41 -31.54
N ILE A 20 -37.26 -28.82 -32.63
CA ILE A 20 -35.79 -28.84 -32.69
C ILE A 20 -35.22 -27.43 -32.50
N LEU A 21 -35.80 -26.41 -33.14
CA LEU A 21 -35.38 -25.02 -32.97
C LEU A 21 -35.57 -24.53 -31.53
N ILE A 22 -36.69 -24.87 -30.89
CA ILE A 22 -36.94 -24.52 -29.48
C ILE A 22 -35.89 -25.17 -28.57
N ILE A 23 -35.60 -26.46 -28.76
CA ILE A 23 -34.56 -27.15 -27.99
C ILE A 23 -33.20 -26.47 -28.20
N PHE A 24 -32.86 -26.12 -29.43
CA PHE A 24 -31.60 -25.43 -29.73
C PHE A 24 -31.51 -24.06 -29.04
N ILE A 25 -32.60 -23.28 -29.05
CA ILE A 25 -32.67 -21.99 -28.35
C ILE A 25 -32.50 -22.19 -26.83
N ILE A 26 -33.17 -23.18 -26.23
CA ILE A 26 -33.01 -23.49 -24.81
C ILE A 26 -31.57 -23.88 -24.48
N CYS A 27 -30.94 -24.72 -25.30
CA CYS A 27 -29.54 -25.10 -25.14
C CYS A 27 -28.60 -23.89 -25.25
N LEU A 28 -28.84 -22.97 -26.18
CA LEU A 28 -28.05 -21.73 -26.30
C LEU A 28 -28.20 -20.85 -25.06
N ILE A 29 -29.42 -20.65 -24.57
CA ILE A 29 -29.68 -19.87 -23.35
C ILE A 29 -28.95 -20.50 -22.16
N PHE A 30 -29.09 -21.82 -21.96
CA PHE A 30 -28.43 -22.54 -20.88
C PHE A 30 -26.91 -22.46 -20.97
N SER A 31 -26.35 -22.59 -22.18
CA SER A 31 -24.91 -22.45 -22.43
C SER A 31 -24.40 -21.06 -22.02
N GLN A 32 -25.11 -20.00 -22.42
CA GLN A 32 -24.75 -18.62 -22.05
C GLN A 32 -24.81 -18.40 -20.54
N THR A 33 -25.84 -18.92 -19.85
CA THR A 33 -25.94 -18.85 -18.38
C THR A 33 -24.77 -19.57 -17.71
N LYS A 34 -24.40 -20.77 -18.18
CA LYS A 34 -23.29 -21.53 -17.60
C LYS A 34 -21.92 -20.91 -17.86
N ILE A 35 -21.70 -20.31 -19.03
CA ILE A 35 -20.48 -19.56 -19.30
C ILE A 35 -20.37 -18.36 -18.34
N LYS A 36 -21.48 -17.65 -18.11
CA LYS A 36 -21.52 -16.53 -17.16
C LYS A 36 -21.20 -16.98 -15.73
N GLU A 37 -21.88 -17.99 -15.21
CA GLU A 37 -21.63 -18.55 -13.86
C GLU A 37 -20.18 -19.01 -13.70
N SER A 38 -19.63 -19.69 -14.72
CA SER A 38 -18.24 -20.14 -14.72
C SER A 38 -17.27 -18.97 -14.66
N ASN A 39 -17.51 -17.90 -15.43
CA ASN A 39 -16.67 -16.71 -15.43
C ASN A 39 -16.69 -16.04 -14.05
N GLU A 40 -17.88 -15.83 -13.47
CA GLU A 40 -18.05 -15.26 -12.13
C GLU A 40 -17.32 -16.06 -11.05
N TYR A 41 -17.43 -17.40 -11.10
CA TYR A 41 -16.72 -18.26 -10.15
C TYR A 41 -15.20 -18.16 -10.30
N THR A 42 -14.68 -18.14 -11.54
CA THR A 42 -13.24 -18.00 -11.78
C THR A 42 -12.71 -16.62 -11.37
N MET A 43 -13.52 -15.56 -11.48
CA MET A 43 -13.18 -14.23 -10.97
C MET A 43 -13.09 -14.23 -9.45
N LEU A 44 -14.08 -14.80 -8.75
CA LEU A 44 -14.06 -14.92 -7.29
C LEU A 44 -12.84 -15.70 -6.79
N LEU A 45 -12.49 -16.81 -7.45
CA LEU A 45 -11.29 -17.58 -7.10
C LEU A 45 -10.01 -16.78 -7.30
N ASP A 46 -9.92 -15.98 -8.36
CA ASP A 46 -8.75 -15.15 -8.60
C ASP A 46 -8.64 -14.00 -7.58
N ALA A 47 -9.75 -13.33 -7.26
CA ALA A 47 -9.81 -12.34 -6.19
C ALA A 47 -9.38 -12.96 -4.85
N LYS A 48 -9.87 -14.16 -4.50
CA LYS A 48 -9.44 -14.89 -3.31
C LYS A 48 -7.95 -15.20 -3.31
N ARG A 49 -7.39 -15.60 -4.46
CA ARG A 49 -5.95 -15.86 -4.62
C ARG A 49 -5.12 -14.61 -4.31
N VAL A 50 -5.49 -13.45 -4.86
CA VAL A 50 -4.78 -12.18 -4.59
C VAL A 50 -4.92 -11.79 -3.11
N CYS A 51 -6.12 -11.91 -2.55
CA CYS A 51 -6.39 -11.60 -1.15
C CYS A 51 -5.58 -12.48 -0.18
N ASN A 52 -5.56 -13.80 -0.42
CA ASN A 52 -4.74 -14.75 0.34
C ASN A 52 -3.27 -14.41 0.23
N SER A 53 -2.77 -14.13 -0.98
CA SER A 53 -1.36 -13.79 -1.17
C SER A 53 -0.92 -12.57 -0.35
N VAL A 54 -1.78 -11.56 -0.19
CA VAL A 54 -1.46 -10.38 0.64
C VAL A 54 -1.53 -10.75 2.12
N ALA A 55 -2.59 -11.43 2.56
CA ALA A 55 -2.75 -11.87 3.95
C ALA A 55 -1.59 -12.77 4.41
N ASP A 56 -1.19 -13.75 3.60
CA ASP A 56 -0.08 -14.67 3.91
C ASP A 56 1.24 -13.91 4.10
N ASN A 57 1.49 -12.85 3.32
CA ASN A 57 2.69 -12.03 3.49
C ASN A 57 2.62 -11.20 4.77
N ILE A 58 1.47 -10.62 5.10
CA ILE A 58 1.26 -9.90 6.37
C ILE A 58 1.50 -10.84 7.55
N ASP A 59 0.88 -12.02 7.54
CA ASP A 59 0.99 -13.00 8.62
C ASP A 59 2.42 -13.52 8.75
N THR A 60 3.11 -13.75 7.63
CA THR A 60 4.54 -14.13 7.65
C THR A 60 5.40 -13.05 8.31
N ILE A 61 5.21 -11.77 7.95
CA ILE A 61 5.93 -10.65 8.58
C ILE A 61 5.61 -10.55 10.07
N ALA A 62 4.35 -10.81 10.45
CA ALA A 62 3.93 -10.84 11.86
C ALA A 62 4.67 -11.91 12.66
N GLU A 63 4.80 -13.11 12.09
CA GLU A 63 5.47 -14.26 12.73
C GLU A 63 6.98 -14.07 12.86
N GLN A 64 7.64 -13.44 11.89
CA GLN A 64 9.09 -13.22 11.93
C GLN A 64 9.48 -12.13 12.94
N GLY A 65 8.63 -11.12 13.14
CA GLY A 65 8.88 -10.03 14.09
C GLY A 65 9.65 -8.83 13.52
N PRO A 66 10.06 -7.88 14.39
CA PRO A 66 10.64 -6.60 13.99
C PRO A 66 11.94 -6.73 13.18
N GLY A 67 12.14 -5.79 12.25
CA GLY A 67 13.34 -5.72 11.41
C GLY A 67 13.30 -6.61 10.16
N TYR A 68 12.29 -7.48 10.04
CA TYR A 68 12.03 -8.25 8.83
C TYR A 68 11.07 -7.52 7.89
N TYR A 69 11.36 -7.55 6.59
CA TYR A 69 10.51 -6.99 5.55
C TYR A 69 10.47 -7.87 4.30
N ARG A 70 9.44 -7.68 3.47
CA ARG A 70 9.30 -8.32 2.16
C ARG A 70 8.73 -7.35 1.14
N TYR A 71 9.07 -7.58 -0.12
CA TYR A 71 8.38 -6.98 -1.24
C TYR A 71 7.25 -7.87 -1.73
N ILE A 72 6.10 -7.27 -2.01
CA ILE A 72 4.94 -7.92 -2.61
C ILE A 72 4.49 -7.16 -3.84
N SER A 73 3.98 -7.90 -4.83
CA SER A 73 3.39 -7.34 -6.03
C SER A 73 2.01 -7.94 -6.23
N ILE A 74 1.05 -7.11 -6.60
CA ILE A 74 -0.33 -7.53 -6.86
C ILE A 74 -0.66 -7.24 -8.34
N PRO A 75 -1.54 -8.03 -8.99
CA PRO A 75 -1.85 -7.82 -10.40
C PRO A 75 -2.61 -6.51 -10.63
N ASN A 76 -2.55 -5.97 -11.85
CA ASN A 76 -3.33 -4.78 -12.26
C ASN A 76 -4.85 -5.03 -12.24
N THR A 77 -5.24 -6.23 -12.65
CA THR A 77 -6.63 -6.64 -12.78
C THR A 77 -6.77 -8.08 -12.32
N ILE A 78 -7.98 -8.45 -11.90
CA ILE A 78 -8.33 -9.86 -11.72
C ILE A 78 -8.75 -10.46 -13.07
N ARG A 79 -8.92 -11.78 -13.10
CA ARG A 79 -9.34 -12.54 -14.28
C ARG A 79 -10.55 -11.89 -14.95
N GLY A 80 -10.52 -11.82 -16.28
CA GLY A 80 -11.53 -11.10 -17.07
C GLY A 80 -11.19 -9.61 -17.30
N GLY A 81 -10.07 -9.12 -16.74
CA GLY A 81 -9.63 -7.74 -16.95
C GLY A 81 -10.37 -6.74 -16.06
N TYR A 82 -11.08 -7.22 -15.04
CA TYR A 82 -11.81 -6.37 -14.11
C TYR A 82 -10.84 -5.70 -13.15
N ASP A 83 -11.04 -4.40 -12.98
CA ASP A 83 -10.34 -3.67 -11.94
C ASP A 83 -10.90 -4.07 -10.56
N TYR A 84 -10.07 -3.90 -9.55
CA TYR A 84 -10.41 -4.21 -8.18
C TYR A 84 -9.74 -3.23 -7.22
N ARG A 85 -10.37 -3.11 -6.07
CA ARG A 85 -9.91 -2.37 -4.92
C ARG A 85 -9.46 -3.31 -3.82
N MET A 86 -8.38 -2.93 -3.12
CA MET A 86 -8.01 -3.54 -1.86
C MET A 86 -8.39 -2.62 -0.70
N VAL A 87 -9.09 -3.17 0.28
CA VAL A 87 -9.50 -2.50 1.51
C VAL A 87 -8.96 -3.29 2.69
N THR A 88 -8.51 -2.57 3.70
CA THR A 88 -8.14 -3.18 4.99
C THR A 88 -8.87 -2.50 6.12
N TYR A 89 -9.35 -3.29 7.06
CA TYR A 89 -9.94 -2.81 8.29
C TYR A 89 -9.66 -3.82 9.40
N SER A 90 -9.03 -3.36 10.48
CA SER A 90 -8.65 -4.20 11.62
C SER A 90 -7.83 -5.43 11.18
N LYS A 91 -8.43 -6.62 11.20
CA LYS A 91 -7.81 -7.92 10.91
C LYS A 91 -8.25 -8.51 9.57
N PHE A 92 -8.71 -7.68 8.63
CA PHE A 92 -9.20 -8.15 7.34
C PHE A 92 -8.44 -7.47 6.21
N VAL A 93 -8.04 -8.29 5.23
CA VAL A 93 -7.79 -7.85 3.86
C VAL A 93 -9.02 -8.21 3.06
N GLN A 94 -9.54 -7.24 2.31
CA GLN A 94 -10.71 -7.40 1.46
C GLN A 94 -10.38 -6.91 0.05
N ILE A 95 -10.81 -7.68 -0.94
CA ILE A 95 -10.83 -7.24 -2.33
C ILE A 95 -12.28 -7.02 -2.74
N GLU A 96 -12.53 -5.86 -3.35
CA GLU A 96 -13.83 -5.46 -3.91
C GLU A 96 -13.66 -5.22 -5.40
N TRP A 97 -14.60 -5.68 -6.21
CA TRP A 97 -14.57 -5.42 -7.65
C TRP A 97 -15.97 -5.19 -8.20
N ASP A 98 -16.04 -4.36 -9.22
CA ASP A 98 -17.30 -4.06 -9.90
C ASP A 98 -17.63 -5.18 -10.87
N ASN A 99 -18.68 -5.94 -10.55
CA ASN A 99 -19.35 -6.81 -11.51
C ASN A 99 -20.56 -6.05 -12.07
N PRO A 100 -20.62 -5.78 -13.39
CA PRO A 100 -21.70 -5.00 -13.99
C PRO A 100 -23.10 -5.61 -13.85
N THR A 101 -23.25 -6.87 -13.39
CA THR A 101 -24.57 -7.50 -13.25
C THR A 101 -25.14 -7.49 -11.82
N TYR A 102 -24.30 -7.41 -10.79
CA TYR A 102 -24.74 -7.54 -9.39
C TYR A 102 -23.90 -6.63 -8.51
N SER A 103 -24.53 -6.08 -7.44
CA SER A 103 -23.92 -5.31 -6.33
C SER A 103 -22.46 -5.71 -6.04
N PRO A 104 -21.56 -4.77 -5.66
CA PRO A 104 -20.12 -5.01 -5.56
C PRO A 104 -19.81 -6.35 -4.90
N TRP A 105 -19.08 -7.19 -5.62
CA TRP A 105 -18.64 -8.47 -5.08
C TRP A 105 -17.40 -8.20 -4.24
N SER A 106 -17.33 -8.85 -3.09
CA SER A 106 -16.15 -8.81 -2.25
C SER A 106 -15.77 -10.19 -1.76
N THR A 107 -14.48 -10.34 -1.47
CA THR A 107 -13.97 -11.46 -0.70
C THR A 107 -13.01 -10.92 0.34
N GLN A 108 -13.03 -11.52 1.52
CA GLN A 108 -12.19 -11.11 2.64
C GLN A 108 -11.46 -12.30 3.24
N ILE A 109 -10.27 -12.05 3.76
CA ILE A 109 -9.43 -13.00 4.46
C ILE A 109 -9.00 -12.37 5.79
N ILE A 110 -9.08 -13.17 6.85
CA ILE A 110 -8.61 -12.76 8.18
C ILE A 110 -7.08 -12.82 8.19
N THR A 111 -6.45 -11.80 8.76
CA THR A 111 -5.00 -11.65 8.90
C THR A 111 -4.68 -10.95 10.22
N GLN A 112 -3.41 -10.66 10.47
CA GLN A 112 -2.97 -9.80 11.58
C GLN A 112 -3.37 -8.34 11.39
N ASN A 113 -3.33 -7.58 12.49
CA ASN A 113 -3.63 -6.15 12.42
C ASN A 113 -2.56 -5.42 11.62
N VAL A 114 -2.98 -4.66 10.61
CA VAL A 114 -2.08 -4.08 9.60
C VAL A 114 -2.49 -2.66 9.25
N ASN A 115 -1.50 -1.78 9.10
CA ASN A 115 -1.68 -0.43 8.62
C ASN A 115 -1.26 -0.35 7.15
N PHE A 116 -2.18 0.02 6.28
CA PHE A 116 -1.87 0.26 4.87
C PHE A 116 -1.60 1.74 4.66
N CYS A 117 -0.41 2.07 4.20
CA CYS A 117 0.08 3.43 4.10
C CYS A 117 0.53 3.74 2.68
N CYS A 118 -0.09 4.73 2.06
CA CYS A 118 0.26 5.20 0.71
C CYS A 118 -0.06 6.68 0.60
N ASN A 119 0.77 7.44 -0.11
CA ASN A 119 0.64 8.89 -0.26
C ASN A 119 0.48 9.60 1.10
N GLY A 120 1.31 9.21 2.06
CA GLY A 120 1.32 9.75 3.41
C GLY A 120 0.16 9.39 4.33
N VAL A 121 -0.82 8.61 3.87
CA VAL A 121 -2.01 8.27 4.67
C VAL A 121 -2.04 6.79 5.04
N CYS A 122 -1.97 6.51 6.34
CA CYS A 122 -2.15 5.17 6.90
C CYS A 122 -3.62 4.90 7.29
N ASN A 123 -4.15 3.72 6.95
CA ASN A 123 -5.44 3.28 7.49
C ASN A 123 -5.28 2.97 9.00
N GLY A 124 -6.19 3.47 9.83
CA GLY A 124 -6.23 3.18 11.27
C GLY A 124 -5.79 4.31 12.22
N THR A 125 -5.33 5.46 11.70
CA THR A 125 -4.91 6.62 12.51
C THR A 125 -5.87 7.81 12.45
N ASP A 126 -6.65 7.94 11.38
CA ASP A 126 -7.57 9.07 11.23
C ASP A 126 -9.01 8.67 11.53
N LYS A 127 -9.61 9.38 12.48
CA LYS A 127 -11.01 9.28 12.91
C LYS A 127 -12.00 9.77 11.85
N ASP A 128 -11.56 9.89 10.60
CA ASP A 128 -12.33 10.47 9.52
C ASP A 128 -12.55 9.44 8.41
N ASP A 129 -13.47 8.52 8.68
CA ASP A 129 -14.09 7.61 7.71
C ASP A 129 -14.91 8.36 6.62
N THR A 130 -14.83 9.71 6.56
CA THR A 130 -15.57 10.53 5.57
C THR A 130 -14.74 10.95 4.36
N ALA A 131 -13.43 10.67 4.33
CA ALA A 131 -12.68 10.80 3.10
C ALA A 131 -13.02 9.62 2.16
N GLU A 132 -13.87 9.87 1.17
CA GLU A 132 -14.09 9.02 -0.02
C GLU A 132 -12.78 8.65 -0.78
N GLY A 133 -11.59 9.06 -0.30
CA GLY A 133 -10.28 8.88 -0.92
C GLY A 133 -9.36 7.79 -0.34
N THR A 134 -9.79 6.96 0.62
CA THR A 134 -8.93 5.90 1.25
C THR A 134 -9.08 4.52 0.64
N LYS A 135 -9.69 4.46 -0.53
CA LYS A 135 -9.99 3.28 -1.33
C LYS A 135 -8.97 3.24 -2.49
N ASP A 136 -8.28 2.12 -2.71
CA ASP A 136 -7.22 1.94 -3.76
C ASP A 136 -5.78 2.31 -3.38
N LYS A 137 -5.33 1.97 -2.17
CA LYS A 137 -4.00 2.39 -1.72
C LYS A 137 -2.86 1.64 -2.40
N LEU A 138 -2.83 0.30 -2.40
CA LEU A 138 -1.65 -0.42 -2.89
C LEU A 138 -1.38 -0.20 -4.38
N SER A 139 -0.10 -0.06 -4.71
CA SER A 139 0.37 0.04 -6.08
C SER A 139 0.13 -1.28 -6.81
N LYS A 140 -0.77 -1.26 -7.80
CA LYS A 140 -1.12 -2.43 -8.62
C LYS A 140 -0.17 -2.57 -9.81
N GLY A 141 0.28 -3.81 -10.05
CA GLY A 141 1.18 -4.18 -11.13
C GLY A 141 2.23 -5.17 -10.66
N LEU A 142 2.48 -6.23 -11.43
CA LEU A 142 3.47 -7.25 -11.08
C LEU A 142 4.93 -6.73 -11.09
N TYR A 143 5.15 -5.53 -11.65
CA TYR A 143 6.42 -4.84 -11.66
C TYR A 143 6.57 -3.82 -10.51
N LEU A 144 5.46 -3.47 -9.86
CA LEU A 144 5.47 -2.57 -8.71
C LEU A 144 5.73 -3.39 -7.45
N LYS A 145 6.62 -2.88 -6.61
CA LYS A 145 6.99 -3.50 -5.34
C LYS A 145 6.35 -2.69 -4.24
N ASN A 146 5.31 -3.23 -3.61
CA ASN A 146 4.84 -2.74 -2.31
C ASN A 146 5.69 -3.41 -1.23
N LYS A 147 5.89 -2.77 -0.08
CA LYS A 147 6.73 -3.33 0.99
C LYS A 147 5.86 -3.68 2.20
N VAL A 148 6.08 -4.85 2.79
CA VAL A 148 5.45 -5.29 4.03
C VAL A 148 6.53 -5.42 5.08
N PHE A 149 6.35 -4.82 6.26
CA PHE A 149 7.36 -4.87 7.32
C PHE A 149 6.74 -4.77 8.72
N ASN A 150 7.51 -5.20 9.71
CA ASN A 150 7.15 -5.13 11.12
C ASN A 150 8.05 -4.10 11.82
N GLU A 151 7.42 -3.10 12.42
CA GLU A 151 8.09 -2.07 13.21
C GLU A 151 7.45 -1.99 14.59
N GLY A 152 8.23 -2.31 15.63
CA GLY A 152 7.75 -2.27 17.01
C GLY A 152 6.52 -3.17 17.28
N GLY A 153 6.36 -4.26 16.54
CA GLY A 153 5.20 -5.16 16.65
C GLY A 153 3.96 -4.72 15.85
N LYS A 154 4.04 -3.59 15.13
CA LYS A 154 3.00 -3.13 14.21
C LYS A 154 3.38 -3.49 12.79
N ILE A 155 2.43 -4.00 12.02
CA ILE A 155 2.67 -4.39 10.63
C ILE A 155 2.22 -3.25 9.72
N PHE A 156 3.07 -2.93 8.76
CA PHE A 156 2.81 -1.92 7.75
C PHE A 156 2.86 -2.55 6.37
N VAL A 157 1.98 -2.09 5.49
CA VAL A 157 2.10 -2.29 4.05
C VAL A 157 2.21 -0.93 3.40
N THR A 158 3.33 -0.67 2.74
CA THR A 158 3.60 0.57 2.03
C THR A 158 3.60 0.40 0.52
N CYS A 159 3.29 1.48 -0.18
CA CYS A 159 3.20 1.51 -1.63
C CYS A 159 4.55 1.39 -2.33
N HIS A 160 4.50 1.28 -3.66
CA HIS A 160 5.68 1.47 -4.50
C HIS A 160 6.06 2.95 -4.58
N MET A 161 6.60 3.48 -3.47
CA MET A 161 6.97 4.89 -3.27
C MET A 161 8.25 4.97 -2.44
N PRO A 162 8.91 6.14 -2.38
CA PRO A 162 9.92 6.41 -1.37
C PRO A 162 9.35 6.29 0.04
N GLU A 163 10.23 6.05 1.00
CA GLU A 163 9.90 5.98 2.43
C GLU A 163 11.16 6.33 3.23
N LEU A 164 11.35 7.61 3.48
CA LEU A 164 12.38 8.20 4.30
C LEU A 164 12.07 7.99 5.78
N ARG A 165 13.11 7.66 6.55
CA ARG A 165 13.00 7.54 8.01
C ARG A 165 14.37 7.62 8.66
N PHE A 166 14.36 7.87 9.96
CA PHE A 166 15.56 7.90 10.79
C PHE A 166 15.92 6.51 11.33
N PHE A 167 17.20 6.31 11.62
CA PHE A 167 17.62 5.36 12.64
C PHE A 167 17.94 6.11 13.93
N GLU A 168 16.95 6.25 14.81
CA GLU A 168 17.03 7.11 16.01
C GLU A 168 18.25 6.82 16.89
N GLU A 169 18.63 5.55 17.02
CA GLU A 169 19.78 5.09 17.83
C GLU A 169 21.14 5.55 17.30
N THR A 170 21.20 6.12 16.09
CA THR A 170 22.46 6.56 15.45
C THR A 170 22.77 8.04 15.68
N PHE A 171 21.87 8.77 16.33
CA PHE A 171 22.06 10.20 16.56
C PHE A 171 23.27 10.47 17.46
N LEU A 172 24.12 11.39 17.00
CA LEU A 172 25.30 11.83 17.74
C LEU A 172 25.49 13.34 17.59
N PRO A 173 26.08 14.02 18.58
CA PRO A 173 26.49 13.47 19.88
C PRO A 173 25.30 13.20 20.80
N THR A 174 25.43 12.27 21.75
CA THR A 174 24.42 12.03 22.80
C THR A 174 24.60 12.93 24.02
N GLY A 175 25.72 13.65 24.11
CA GLY A 175 25.98 14.64 25.15
C GLY A 175 27.06 15.62 24.72
N ALA A 176 27.03 16.82 25.30
CA ALA A 176 27.95 17.91 25.00
C ALA A 176 28.21 18.77 26.25
N GLU A 177 29.42 19.33 26.35
CA GLU A 177 29.79 20.27 27.39
C GLU A 177 29.17 21.66 27.13
N ASP A 178 28.80 22.36 28.20
CA ASP A 178 28.37 23.76 28.09
C ASP A 178 29.54 24.63 27.58
N GLY A 179 29.44 25.09 26.33
CA GLY A 179 30.44 25.98 25.74
C GLY A 179 31.08 25.47 24.44
N GLU A 180 30.75 24.26 23.98
CA GLU A 180 31.38 23.68 22.80
C GLU A 180 30.53 23.74 21.53
N ASN A 181 31.19 23.76 20.37
CA ASN A 181 30.52 23.55 19.10
C ASN A 181 30.26 22.06 18.91
N ILE A 182 29.08 21.72 18.41
CA ILE A 182 28.74 20.33 18.11
C ILE A 182 28.46 20.12 16.63
N THR A 183 28.76 18.93 16.13
CA THR A 183 28.29 18.45 14.82
C THR A 183 27.26 17.35 15.07
N ALA A 184 25.98 17.69 14.92
CA ALA A 184 24.91 16.73 14.96
C ALA A 184 24.98 15.83 13.71
N ARG A 185 24.78 14.52 13.87
CA ARG A 185 24.70 13.55 12.79
C ARG A 185 23.68 12.46 13.08
N ILE A 186 23.02 11.96 12.04
CA ILE A 186 22.06 10.86 12.14
C ILE A 186 22.01 10.08 10.84
N ASP A 187 21.80 8.77 10.94
CA ASP A 187 21.57 7.92 9.78
C ASP A 187 20.12 8.04 9.32
N VAL A 188 19.96 8.26 8.02
CA VAL A 188 18.68 8.38 7.33
C VAL A 188 18.63 7.32 6.24
N VAL A 189 17.52 6.60 6.14
CA VAL A 189 17.33 5.54 5.17
C VAL A 189 16.12 5.85 4.31
N ASN A 190 16.25 5.62 3.00
CA ASN A 190 15.08 5.44 2.14
C ASN A 190 14.72 3.96 2.19
N PHE A 191 13.82 3.61 3.09
CA PHE A 191 13.26 2.27 3.27
C PHE A 191 12.23 1.92 2.20
N GLY A 192 11.97 2.80 1.23
CA GLY A 192 11.04 2.59 0.14
C GLY A 192 11.70 1.90 -1.07
N PRO A 193 10.92 1.23 -1.93
CA PRO A 193 11.39 0.62 -3.17
C PRO A 193 11.68 1.61 -4.31
N VAL A 194 11.47 2.92 -4.11
CA VAL A 194 11.65 3.96 -5.11
C VAL A 194 12.64 5.00 -4.59
N ASP A 195 13.52 5.49 -5.47
CA ASP A 195 14.51 6.52 -5.14
C ASP A 195 13.83 7.84 -4.72
N ALA A 196 14.40 8.51 -3.72
CA ALA A 196 14.00 9.86 -3.28
C ALA A 196 15.01 10.89 -3.80
N SER A 197 14.55 12.04 -4.28
CA SER A 197 15.42 13.06 -4.86
C SER A 197 14.99 14.46 -4.49
N ASN A 198 15.95 15.38 -4.40
CA ASN A 198 15.74 16.81 -4.20
C ASN A 198 14.92 17.16 -2.94
N PHE A 199 15.33 16.63 -1.80
CA PHE A 199 14.75 16.97 -0.49
C PHE A 199 15.82 17.55 0.43
N GLY A 200 15.40 18.12 1.55
CA GLY A 200 16.29 18.66 2.57
C GLY A 200 15.98 18.09 3.94
N ILE A 201 16.98 18.05 4.81
CA ILE A 201 16.84 17.67 6.21
C ILE A 201 17.10 18.91 7.06
N ARG A 202 16.17 19.27 7.94
CA ARG A 202 16.32 20.43 8.83
C ARG A 202 16.61 19.95 10.24
N PHE A 203 17.71 20.45 10.81
CA PHE A 203 18.06 20.30 12.21
C PHE A 203 17.78 21.60 12.92
N THR A 204 17.01 21.57 14.00
CA THR A 204 16.67 22.73 14.82
C THR A 204 17.10 22.47 16.26
N HIS A 205 17.89 23.39 16.83
CA HIS A 205 18.15 23.40 18.27
C HIS A 205 17.04 24.19 18.97
N VAL A 206 16.18 23.52 19.73
CA VAL A 206 14.89 24.01 20.20
C VAL A 206 15.03 25.26 21.07
N GLU A 207 15.99 25.27 21.99
CA GLU A 207 16.19 26.32 22.97
C GLU A 207 16.66 27.63 22.33
N SER A 208 17.47 27.53 21.27
CA SER A 208 18.01 28.70 20.55
C SER A 208 17.20 29.11 19.32
N GLY A 209 16.38 28.20 18.78
CA GLY A 209 15.69 28.38 17.50
C GLY A 209 16.60 28.36 16.27
N ILE A 210 17.91 28.11 16.42
CA ILE A 210 18.85 28.01 15.30
C ILE A 210 18.51 26.79 14.45
N GLN A 211 18.48 27.00 13.14
CA GLN A 211 18.18 25.97 12.15
C GLN A 211 19.35 25.81 11.18
N ASN A 212 19.68 24.56 10.87
CA ASN A 212 20.65 24.18 9.87
C ASN A 212 20.02 23.16 8.92
N THR A 213 20.30 23.27 7.62
CA THR A 213 19.75 22.38 6.61
C THR A 213 20.84 21.56 5.95
N PHE A 214 20.51 20.31 5.63
CA PHE A 214 21.34 19.38 4.89
C PHE A 214 20.63 19.00 3.59
N PRO A 215 21.07 19.50 2.41
CA PRO A 215 20.43 19.19 1.15
C PRO A 215 20.77 17.77 0.68
N VAL A 216 19.78 17.07 0.14
CA VAL A 216 19.91 15.71 -0.40
C VAL A 216 19.44 15.67 -1.86
N ASN A 217 20.39 15.49 -2.77
CA ASN A 217 20.08 15.40 -4.21
C ASN A 217 19.42 14.07 -4.57
N LEU A 218 19.91 12.96 -4.01
CA LEU A 218 19.43 11.60 -4.29
C LEU A 218 19.73 10.68 -3.11
N LEU A 219 18.72 9.96 -2.65
CA LEU A 219 18.84 8.82 -1.75
C LEU A 219 18.14 7.61 -2.40
N LYS A 220 18.92 6.62 -2.82
CA LYS A 220 18.41 5.46 -3.56
C LYS A 220 17.54 4.57 -2.68
N ALA A 221 16.63 3.85 -3.31
CA ALA A 221 15.81 2.83 -2.67
C ALA A 221 16.65 1.84 -1.85
N ASP A 222 16.19 1.51 -0.64
CA ASP A 222 16.84 0.64 0.34
C ASP A 222 18.28 1.03 0.72
N THR A 223 18.64 2.32 0.61
CA THR A 223 19.97 2.81 1.01
C THR A 223 19.93 3.82 2.14
N THR A 224 21.05 3.88 2.86
CA THR A 224 21.26 4.75 4.01
C THR A 224 22.31 5.81 3.69
N MET A 225 22.15 6.99 4.28
CA MET A 225 23.12 8.07 4.27
C MET A 225 23.24 8.70 5.66
N ILE A 226 24.34 9.43 5.89
CA ILE A 226 24.55 10.18 7.13
C ILE A 226 24.24 11.65 6.86
N ALA A 227 23.21 12.17 7.52
CA ALA A 227 22.89 13.60 7.55
C ALA A 227 23.67 14.27 8.68
N ARG A 228 24.05 15.55 8.50
CA ARG A 228 24.83 16.28 9.51
C ARG A 228 24.55 17.78 9.51
N ALA A 229 24.71 18.41 10.67
CA ALA A 229 24.59 19.85 10.84
C ALA A 229 25.53 20.36 11.96
N ASP A 230 26.17 21.50 11.72
CA ASP A 230 27.10 22.11 12.68
C ASP A 230 26.41 23.21 13.50
N PHE A 231 26.43 23.10 14.82
CA PHE A 231 25.89 24.09 15.75
C PHE A 231 27.01 24.78 16.51
N ASN A 232 27.11 26.10 16.33
CA ASN A 232 28.14 26.91 16.97
C ASN A 232 27.62 27.51 18.29
N ILE A 233 28.39 27.38 19.37
CA ILE A 233 28.08 27.93 20.69
C ILE A 233 27.83 29.44 20.64
N THR A 234 28.56 30.15 19.80
CA THR A 234 28.45 31.62 19.67
C THR A 234 27.06 32.02 19.17
N ALA A 235 26.42 31.17 18.36
CA ALA A 235 25.08 31.41 17.82
C ALA A 235 23.98 30.89 18.75
N CYS A 236 24.22 29.75 19.43
CA CYS A 236 23.19 29.07 20.20
C CYS A 236 23.17 29.47 21.69
N GLY A 237 24.28 30.00 22.22
CA GLY A 237 24.49 30.27 23.65
C GLY A 237 24.70 29.01 24.50
N LYS A 238 24.07 27.90 24.11
CA LYS A 238 24.20 26.54 24.66
C LYS A 238 23.93 25.54 23.53
N THR A 239 24.60 24.40 23.54
CA THR A 239 24.56 23.38 22.46
C THR A 239 24.16 21.98 22.94
N CYS A 240 23.99 21.79 24.25
CA CYS A 240 23.24 20.67 24.79
C CYS A 240 21.78 21.11 25.04
N GLY A 241 20.83 20.18 24.91
CA GLY A 241 19.41 20.50 24.89
C GLY A 241 18.64 19.67 23.87
N ASN A 242 17.43 20.11 23.54
CA ASN A 242 16.56 19.40 22.62
C ASN A 242 16.82 19.78 21.17
N TYR A 243 16.79 18.77 20.31
CA TYR A 243 16.92 18.90 18.88
C TYR A 243 15.70 18.32 18.20
N THR A 244 15.13 19.06 17.26
CA THR A 244 14.15 18.50 16.31
C THR A 244 14.80 18.34 14.94
N ILE A 245 14.56 17.20 14.31
CA ILE A 245 15.05 16.85 12.98
C ILE A 245 13.85 16.54 12.11
N GLU A 246 13.80 17.18 10.94
CA GLU A 246 12.70 17.06 9.98
C GLU A 246 13.28 16.57 8.65
N LEU A 247 12.92 15.35 8.22
CA LEU A 247 13.18 14.85 6.88
C LEU A 247 12.20 15.49 5.91
N ASP A 248 12.69 15.76 4.71
CA ASP A 248 11.94 16.41 3.65
C ASP A 248 11.09 17.59 4.16
N PHE A 249 11.74 18.53 4.87
CA PHE A 249 11.03 19.62 5.55
C PHE A 249 10.27 20.56 4.60
N ASP A 250 10.58 20.51 3.29
CA ASP A 250 9.88 21.23 2.22
C ASP A 250 8.70 20.42 1.63
N ASN A 251 8.55 19.15 2.03
CA ASN A 251 7.54 18.20 1.56
C ASN A 251 7.58 18.02 0.02
N ASN A 252 8.78 17.83 -0.53
CA ASN A 252 9.04 17.69 -1.96
C ASN A 252 8.95 16.23 -2.47
N VAL A 253 9.11 15.26 -1.58
CA VAL A 253 9.07 13.82 -1.88
C VAL A 253 7.81 13.27 -1.24
N SER A 254 6.88 12.79 -2.06
CA SER A 254 5.72 12.08 -1.53
C SER A 254 6.09 10.66 -1.13
N GLU A 255 5.77 10.29 0.10
CA GLU A 255 6.15 9.02 0.71
C GLU A 255 4.94 8.12 0.99
N SER A 256 5.20 6.90 1.46
CA SER A 256 4.09 6.05 1.91
C SER A 256 3.58 6.46 3.28
N ILE A 257 4.47 6.88 4.18
CA ILE A 257 4.19 7.38 5.52
C ILE A 257 4.88 8.74 5.66
N GLU A 258 4.12 9.80 5.97
CA GLU A 258 4.70 11.14 6.18
C GLU A 258 4.89 11.45 7.67
N SER A 259 4.22 10.69 8.55
CA SER A 259 4.19 10.96 9.99
C SER A 259 5.48 10.58 10.73
N ASN A 260 6.38 9.85 10.08
CA ASN A 260 7.69 9.43 10.61
C ASN A 260 8.86 10.33 10.16
N ASN A 261 8.57 11.42 9.45
CA ASN A 261 9.58 12.39 9.01
C ASN A 261 10.05 13.37 10.09
N ASN A 262 9.54 13.25 11.32
CA ASN A 262 9.87 14.14 12.42
C ASN A 262 10.44 13.35 13.60
N LEU A 263 11.56 13.82 14.15
CA LEU A 263 12.22 13.23 15.31
C LEU A 263 12.64 14.31 16.30
N THR A 264 12.43 14.05 17.58
CA THR A 264 12.90 14.90 18.68
C THR A 264 13.80 14.10 19.61
N LEU A 265 14.99 14.62 19.90
CA LEU A 265 16.00 13.97 20.74
C LEU A 265 16.66 14.99 21.67
N GLU A 266 17.26 14.51 22.75
CA GLU A 266 18.00 15.33 23.70
C GLU A 266 19.49 15.03 23.62
N VAL A 267 20.31 16.09 23.55
CA VAL A 267 21.76 16.04 23.79
C VAL A 267 21.98 16.39 25.25
N ALA A 268 22.46 15.44 26.05
CA ALA A 268 22.68 15.64 27.47
C ALA A 268 23.77 16.70 27.74
N CYS A 269 23.54 17.56 28.73
CA CYS A 269 24.58 18.47 29.23
C CYS A 269 25.48 17.72 30.21
N ILE A 270 26.77 17.60 29.87
CA ILE A 270 27.77 16.89 30.67
C ILE A 270 28.84 17.82 31.21
#